data_AF-A0ABD6F4P7-F1
#
_entry.id   AF-A0ABD6F4P7-F1
#
_cell.length_a   1.000
_cell.length_b   1.000
_cell.length_c   1.000
_cell.angle_alpha   90.00
_cell.angle_beta   90.00
_cell.angle_gamma   90.00
#
_symmetry.space_group_name_H-M   'P 1'
#
loop_
_entity.id
_entity.type
_entity.pdbx_description
1 polymer ?
#
loop_
_entity_poly.entity_id
_entity_poly.type
_entity_poly.pdbx_seq_one_letter_code
_entity_poly.pdbx_strand_id
1 'polypeptide(L)'
;MSGQSFVWVGFVGSENITKDITQRSPLKGKNRIVAHVGIGTEASFGDVTLAHLIDFSTGKLKVLPFKKRVGCAYDFISKAFMCDRGSPFTMVVFGKDSNGIRFRRHIGTFELFG
;
A
#
# COMPACT_ATOMS: atom_id res chain seq x y z
N MET A 1 -25.34 3.66 -8.69
CA MET A 1 -24.66 4.75 -7.96
C MET A 1 -23.16 4.54 -8.11
N SER A 2 -22.44 5.46 -8.77
CA SER A 2 -20.99 5.35 -8.99
C SER A 2 -20.25 6.03 -7.85
N GLY A 3 -19.97 5.30 -6.77
CA GLY A 3 -19.07 5.79 -5.72
C GLY A 3 -17.62 5.83 -6.22
N GLN A 4 -16.84 6.84 -5.83
CA GLN A 4 -15.42 6.88 -6.13
C GLN A 4 -14.70 5.74 -5.40
N SER A 5 -13.81 5.03 -6.09
CA SER A 5 -12.95 4.01 -5.49
C SER A 5 -11.89 4.63 -4.59
N PHE A 6 -11.80 4.16 -3.36
CA PHE A 6 -10.75 4.51 -2.39
C PHE A 6 -9.78 3.35 -2.18
N VAL A 7 -8.56 3.69 -1.75
CA VAL A 7 -7.54 2.71 -1.39
C VAL A 7 -7.02 3.08 -0.01
N TRP A 8 -7.23 2.19 0.96
CA TRP A 8 -6.54 2.27 2.24
C TRP A 8 -5.25 1.50 2.17
N VAL A 9 -4.21 2.05 2.79
CA VAL A 9 -2.91 1.41 2.91
C VAL A 9 -2.37 1.57 4.32
N GLY A 10 -1.58 0.61 4.74
CA GLY A 10 -0.84 0.63 5.99
C GLY A 10 0.46 -0.13 5.87
N PHE A 11 1.36 0.08 6.83
CA PHE A 11 2.65 -0.60 6.90
C PHE A 11 2.63 -1.69 7.96
N VAL A 12 3.22 -2.83 7.65
CA VAL A 12 3.43 -3.94 8.59
C VAL A 12 4.90 -4.39 8.54
N GLY A 13 5.43 -4.80 9.69
CA GLY A 13 6.75 -5.41 9.77
C GLY A 13 6.75 -6.76 9.05
N SER A 14 7.83 -7.07 8.34
CA SER A 14 7.85 -8.28 7.49
C SER A 14 7.80 -9.62 8.24
N GLU A 15 7.98 -9.60 9.56
CA GLU A 15 7.98 -10.78 10.43
C GLU A 15 6.61 -11.05 11.08
N ASN A 16 5.71 -10.07 11.14
CA ASN A 16 4.41 -10.16 11.84
C ASN A 16 3.21 -9.97 10.90
N ILE A 17 3.23 -10.70 9.78
CA ILE A 17 2.23 -10.57 8.69
C ILE A 17 0.82 -11.04 9.12
N THR A 18 0.71 -11.88 10.15
CA THR A 18 -0.56 -12.51 10.56
C THR A 18 -1.41 -11.66 11.50
N LYS A 19 -0.83 -10.65 12.16
CA LYS A 19 -1.59 -9.82 13.11
C LYS A 19 -2.34 -8.66 12.45
N ASP A 20 -2.03 -8.33 11.19
CA ASP A 20 -2.58 -7.18 10.44
C ASP A 20 -2.65 -5.87 11.26
N ILE A 21 -1.78 -5.72 12.28
CA ILE A 21 -1.65 -4.49 13.05
C ILE A 21 -0.85 -3.53 12.18
N THR A 22 -1.56 -2.65 11.50
CA THR A 22 -0.95 -1.69 10.59
C THR A 22 -0.49 -0.45 11.33
N GLN A 23 0.52 0.18 10.78
CA GLN A 23 0.98 1.50 11.18
C GLN A 23 0.79 2.48 10.03
N ARG A 24 0.53 3.74 10.38
CA ARG A 24 0.41 4.83 9.40
C ARG A 24 1.76 5.16 8.74
N SER A 25 2.86 4.86 9.43
CA SER A 25 4.23 5.13 8.96
C SER A 25 5.02 3.83 8.85
N PRO A 26 6.02 3.77 7.94
CA PRO A 26 6.90 2.61 7.83
C PRO A 26 7.72 2.42 9.11
N LEU A 27 7.98 1.16 9.44
CA LEU A 27 8.81 0.71 10.56
C LEU A 27 10.30 0.74 10.20
N LYS A 28 11.18 0.82 11.20
CA LYS A 28 12.62 0.69 10.95
C LYS A 28 12.90 -0.71 10.37
N GLY A 29 13.57 -0.76 9.22
CA GLY A 29 13.96 -2.02 8.58
C GLY A 29 12.96 -2.50 7.54
N LYS A 30 12.64 -3.80 7.56
CA LYS A 30 11.94 -4.47 6.47
C LYS A 30 10.41 -4.38 6.64
N ASN A 31 9.79 -3.66 5.72
CA ASN A 31 8.37 -3.37 5.69
C ASN A 31 7.66 -4.12 4.57
N ARG A 32 6.36 -4.28 4.72
CA ARG A 32 5.41 -4.55 3.64
C ARG A 32 4.27 -3.55 3.72
N ILE A 33 3.68 -3.25 2.57
CA ILE A 33 2.45 -2.47 2.49
C ILE A 33 1.30 -3.46 2.46
N VAL A 34 0.29 -3.22 3.29
CA VAL A 34 -1.01 -3.87 3.15
C VAL A 34 -2.02 -2.87 2.60
N ALA A 35 -2.97 -3.35 1.81
CA ALA A 35 -3.96 -2.48 1.19
C ALA A 35 -5.36 -3.12 1.16
N HIS A 36 -6.37 -2.25 1.14
CA HIS A 36 -7.77 -2.60 0.97
C HIS A 36 -8.41 -1.62 -0.01
N VAL A 37 -9.31 -2.10 -0.87
CA VAL A 37 -10.02 -1.28 -1.86
C VAL A 37 -11.51 -1.35 -1.57
N GLY A 38 -12.14 -0.18 -1.56
CA GLY A 38 -13.59 -0.08 -1.40
C GLY A 38 -14.19 0.99 -2.31
N ILE A 39 -15.52 1.02 -2.34
CA ILE A 39 -16.33 2.01 -3.04
C ILE A 39 -17.27 2.64 -2.03
N GLY A 40 -17.25 3.97 -1.90
CA GLY A 40 -18.07 4.67 -0.91
C GLY A 40 -17.68 4.27 0.53
N THR A 41 -18.55 3.52 1.21
CA THR A 41 -18.31 2.97 2.56
C THR A 41 -18.20 1.44 2.59
N GLU A 42 -18.29 0.78 1.43
CA GLU A 42 -18.33 -0.68 1.35
C GLU A 42 -17.00 -1.24 0.85
N ALA A 43 -16.59 -2.36 1.44
CA ALA A 43 -15.55 -3.22 0.89
C ALA A 43 -16.00 -3.69 -0.49
N SER A 44 -15.21 -3.40 -1.52
CA SER A 44 -15.57 -3.67 -2.91
C SER A 44 -14.59 -4.64 -3.56
N PHE A 45 -15.04 -5.31 -4.62
CA PHE A 45 -14.29 -6.27 -5.43
C PHE A 45 -13.23 -5.59 -6.35
N GLY A 46 -12.42 -4.69 -5.80
CA GLY A 46 -11.27 -4.12 -6.49
C GLY A 46 -10.04 -5.00 -6.43
N ASP A 47 -9.04 -4.69 -7.27
CA ASP A 47 -7.74 -5.37 -7.30
C ASP A 47 -6.60 -4.35 -7.19
N VAL A 48 -5.72 -4.51 -6.19
CA VAL A 48 -4.49 -3.71 -6.07
C VAL A 48 -3.35 -4.48 -6.71
N THR A 49 -2.69 -3.87 -7.69
CA THR A 49 -1.68 -4.57 -8.50
C THR A 49 -0.27 -4.26 -8.05
N LEU A 50 0.08 -2.98 -7.88
CA LEU A 50 1.43 -2.56 -7.50
C LEU A 50 1.45 -1.20 -6.79
N ALA A 51 2.52 -0.96 -6.04
CA ALA A 51 2.89 0.35 -5.53
C ALA A 51 4.20 0.82 -6.15
N HIS A 52 4.27 2.10 -6.51
CA HIS A 52 5.51 2.82 -6.77
C HIS A 52 5.91 3.58 -5.53
N LEU A 53 7.13 3.31 -5.03
CA LEU A 53 7.78 4.13 -4.03
C LEU A 53 8.86 4.95 -4.71
N ILE A 54 8.74 6.27 -4.64
CA ILE A 54 9.67 7.21 -5.26
C ILE A 54 10.42 7.89 -4.14
N ASP A 55 11.69 7.54 -3.98
CA ASP A 55 12.58 8.16 -3.00
C ASP A 55 12.87 9.61 -3.40
N PHE A 56 12.61 10.56 -2.50
CA PHE A 56 12.79 11.99 -2.78
C PHE A 56 14.26 12.41 -2.83
N SER A 57 15.13 11.76 -2.05
CA SER A 57 16.54 12.12 -1.93
C SER A 57 17.36 11.66 -3.13
N THR A 58 16.99 10.51 -3.71
CA THR A 58 17.75 9.85 -4.77
C THR A 58 17.00 9.77 -6.10
N GLY A 59 15.70 10.08 -6.12
CA GLY A 59 14.83 9.89 -7.28
C GLY A 59 14.60 8.42 -7.65
N LYS A 60 15.09 7.46 -6.84
CA LYS A 60 14.99 6.03 -7.16
C LYS A 60 13.54 5.55 -7.04
N LEU A 61 13.10 4.86 -8.09
CA LEU A 61 11.81 4.18 -8.13
C LEU A 61 11.97 2.73 -7.65
N LYS A 62 11.15 2.33 -6.67
CA LYS A 62 10.93 0.93 -6.30
C LYS A 62 9.51 0.53 -6.70
N VAL A 63 9.37 -0.58 -7.44
CA VAL A 63 8.07 -1.13 -7.84
C VAL A 63 7.77 -2.37 -6.99
N LEU A 64 6.68 -2.31 -6.23
CA LEU A 64 6.27 -3.34 -5.29
C LEU A 64 4.95 -3.99 -5.75
N PRO A 65 4.99 -5.17 -6.39
CA PRO A 65 3.77 -5.88 -6.73
C PRO A 65 3.05 -6.35 -5.47
N PHE A 66 1.72 -6.35 -5.52
CA PHE A 66 0.86 -6.90 -4.48
C PHE A 66 0.48 -8.35 -4.78
N LYS A 67 0.16 -9.07 -3.71
CA LYS A 67 -0.50 -10.37 -3.76
C LYS A 67 -1.81 -10.28 -2.99
N LYS A 68 -2.86 -10.86 -3.54
CA LYS A 68 -4.14 -11.00 -2.85
C LYS A 68 -4.01 -12.01 -1.70
N ARG A 69 -4.65 -11.71 -0.58
CA ARG A 69 -4.76 -12.54 0.62
C ARG A 69 -6.25 -12.84 0.85
N VAL A 70 -6.54 -14.05 1.29
CA VAL A 70 -7.91 -14.49 1.59
C VAL A 70 -8.04 -14.67 3.10
N GLY A 71 -9.07 -14.10 3.71
CA GLY A 71 -9.32 -14.22 5.16
C GLY A 71 -8.41 -13.33 6.03
N CYS A 72 -7.78 -12.31 5.46
CA CYS A 72 -7.02 -11.30 6.21
C CYS A 72 -7.82 -9.99 6.32
N ALA A 73 -7.51 -9.14 7.30
CA ALA A 73 -8.18 -7.85 7.47
C ALA A 73 -7.89 -6.88 6.31
N TYR A 74 -6.75 -7.06 5.63
CA TYR A 74 -6.43 -6.36 4.38
C TYR A 74 -6.24 -7.36 3.24
N ASP A 75 -6.90 -7.10 2.12
CA ASP A 75 -6.97 -8.03 0.99
C ASP A 75 -5.66 -8.15 0.21
N PHE A 76 -4.75 -7.18 0.34
CA PHE A 76 -3.53 -7.15 -0.46
C PHE A 76 -2.30 -6.94 0.41
N ILE A 77 -1.19 -7.59 0.04
CA ILE A 77 0.12 -7.39 0.64
C ILE A 77 1.21 -7.24 -0.42
N SER A 78 2.09 -6.26 -0.27
CA SER A 78 3.18 -6.01 -1.21
C SER A 78 4.37 -6.96 -1.02
N LYS A 79 5.27 -6.98 -2.01
CA LYS A 79 6.67 -7.38 -1.77
C LYS A 79 7.27 -6.54 -0.65
N ALA A 80 8.19 -7.15 0.10
CA ALA A 80 8.89 -6.46 1.16
C ALA A 80 9.87 -5.41 0.60
N PHE A 81 10.06 -4.33 1.34
CA PHE A 81 11.01 -3.28 1.02
C PHE A 81 11.71 -2.79 2.28
N MET A 82 12.93 -2.29 2.13
CA MET A 82 13.66 -1.63 3.21
C MET A 82 13.26 -0.16 3.29
N CYS A 83 12.97 0.28 4.51
CA CYS A 83 12.85 1.68 4.86
C CYS A 83 13.98 2.02 5.84
N ASP A 84 14.81 2.98 5.45
CA ASP A 84 15.95 3.47 6.23
C ASP A 84 15.68 4.93 6.64
N ARG A 85 16.22 5.36 7.80
CA ARG A 85 16.01 6.74 8.29
C ARG A 85 16.58 7.74 7.28
N GLY A 86 15.88 8.85 7.07
CA GLY A 86 16.33 9.95 6.21
C GLY A 86 16.07 9.74 4.70
N SER A 87 15.30 8.73 4.32
CA SER A 87 14.88 8.47 2.93
C SER A 87 13.35 8.59 2.83
N PRO A 88 12.81 9.82 2.77
CA PRO A 88 11.38 10.02 2.54
C PRO A 88 11.02 9.55 1.12
N PHE A 89 9.84 8.96 0.98
CA PHE A 89 9.34 8.49 -0.31
C PHE A 89 7.88 8.85 -0.54
N THR A 90 7.54 9.17 -1.78
CA THR A 90 6.14 9.24 -2.23
C THR A 90 5.64 7.85 -2.59
N MET A 91 4.42 7.52 -2.17
CA MET A 91 3.74 6.30 -2.58
C MET A 91 2.58 6.58 -3.55
N VAL A 92 2.60 5.86 -4.67
CA VAL A 92 1.50 5.81 -5.63
C VAL A 92 1.05 4.36 -5.79
N VAL A 93 -0.25 4.11 -5.62
CA VAL A 93 -0.85 2.78 -5.75
C VAL A 93 -1.66 2.68 -7.03
N PHE A 94 -1.57 1.51 -7.66
CA PHE A 94 -2.24 1.18 -8.91
C PHE A 94 -3.13 -0.05 -8.70
N GLY A 95 -4.22 -0.08 -9.46
CA GLY A 95 -5.16 -1.17 -9.38
C GLY A 95 -6.31 -1.03 -10.36
N LYS A 96 -7.35 -1.83 -10.14
CA LYS A 96 -8.61 -1.79 -10.85
C LYS A 96 -9.76 -1.77 -9.85
N ASP A 97 -10.80 -0.99 -10.12
CA ASP A 97 -12.02 -1.06 -9.33
C ASP A 97 -12.90 -2.25 -9.75
N SER A 98 -14.07 -2.40 -9.11
CA SER A 98 -15.00 -3.50 -9.39
C SER A 98 -15.57 -3.50 -10.81
N ASN A 99 -15.47 -2.39 -11.55
CA ASN A 99 -15.90 -2.29 -12.94
C ASN A 99 -14.75 -2.60 -13.91
N GLY A 100 -13.57 -2.98 -13.40
CA GLY A 100 -12.37 -3.25 -14.19
C GLY A 100 -11.65 -1.98 -14.66
N ILE A 101 -12.10 -0.78 -14.23
CA ILE A 101 -11.49 0.48 -14.60
C ILE A 101 -10.18 0.64 -13.82
N ARG A 102 -9.09 0.95 -14.53
CA ARG A 102 -7.78 1.15 -13.92
C ARG A 102 -7.76 2.45 -13.12
N PHE A 103 -7.18 2.41 -11.93
CA PHE A 103 -6.93 3.59 -11.14
C PHE A 103 -5.43 3.77 -10.82
N ARG A 104 -5.08 5.03 -10.58
CA ARG A 104 -3.83 5.48 -9.97
C ARG A 104 -4.19 6.40 -8.82
N ARG A 105 -3.62 6.16 -7.64
CA ARG A 105 -3.89 6.96 -6.43
C ARG A 105 -2.57 7.36 -5.78
N HIS A 106 -2.37 8.67 -5.66
CA HIS A 106 -1.32 9.22 -4.81
C HIS A 106 -1.77 9.08 -3.37
N ILE A 107 -1.03 8.32 -2.57
CA ILE A 107 -1.39 8.09 -1.18
C ILE A 107 -0.82 9.20 -0.30
N GLY A 108 0.46 9.52 -0.48
CA GLY A 108 1.16 10.49 0.36
C GLY A 108 2.66 10.31 0.33
N THR A 109 3.32 11.17 1.11
CA THR A 109 4.74 11.09 1.42
C THR A 109 4.92 10.44 2.78
N PHE A 110 5.86 9.50 2.84
CA PHE A 110 6.14 8.72 4.04
C PHE A 110 7.62 8.82 4.37
N GLU A 111 7.90 8.82 5.67
CA GLU A 111 9.25 8.74 6.20
C GLU A 111 9.23 7.92 7.48
N LEU A 112 10.42 7.48 7.89
CA LEU A 112 10.60 6.85 9.18
C LEU A 112 10.48 7.89 10.29
N PHE A 113 9.37 7.88 11.01
CA PHE A 113 9.27 8.60 12.28
C PHE A 113 9.99 7.80 13.34
N GLY A 114 11.01 8.44 13.92
CA GLY A 114 11.88 7.87 14.94
C GLY A 114 11.24 7.80 16.30
#